data_AF-A0A938GCV9-F1
#
_entry.id   AF-A0A938GCV9-F1
#
_cell.length_a   1.000
_cell.length_b   1.000
_cell.length_c   1.000
_cell.angle_alpha   90.00
_cell.angle_beta   90.00
_cell.angle_gamma   90.00
#
_symmetry.space_group_name_H-M   'P 1'
#
loop_
_entity.id
_entity.type
_entity.pdbx_description
1 polymer ?
#
loop_
_entity_poly.entity_id
_entity_poly.type
_entity_poly.pdbx_seq_one_letter_code
_entity_poly.pdbx_strand_id
1 'polypeptide(L)' 'MRRALHILTTPNDPLAETVIDGQRQLPDQEVTVVDCNAREPDYQGLLEEIFRADSIQVW' A
#
# COMPACT_ATOMS: atom_id res chain seq x y z
N MET A 1 -6.05 -15.13 -3.29
CA MET A 1 -5.44 -13.82 -3.54
C MET A 1 -5.25 -13.13 -2.20
N ARG A 2 -3.99 -12.93 -1.81
CA ARG A 2 -3.61 -12.22 -0.58
C ARG A 2 -3.59 -10.73 -0.84
N ARG A 3 -4.16 -9.94 0.05
CA ARG A 3 -4.22 -8.48 -0.06
C ARG A 3 -3.06 -7.85 0.68
N ALA A 4 -2.19 -7.19 -0.06
CA ALA A 4 -1.10 -6.39 0.47
C ALA A 4 -1.44 -4.90 0.35
N LEU A 5 -1.44 -4.22 1.49
CA LEU A 5 -1.63 -2.78 1.58
C LEU A 5 -0.29 -2.10 1.86
N HIS A 6 0.13 -1.22 0.97
CA HIS A 6 1.26 -0.31 1.17
C HIS A 6 0.75 1.08 1.51
N ILE A 7 1.21 1.63 2.64
CA ILE A 7 0.89 2.97 3.09
C ILE A 7 2.14 3.83 2.94
N LEU A 8 2.09 4.83 2.06
CA LEU A 8 3.20 5.75 1.85
C LEU A 8 3.03 6.95 2.78
N THR A 9 3.94 7.10 3.75
CA THR A 9 3.99 8.22 4.68
C THR A 9 5.17 9.16 4.42
N THR A 10 6.08 8.76 3.53
CA THR A 10 7.22 9.55 3.07
C THR A 10 7.22 9.63 1.54
N PRO A 11 7.50 10.78 0.91
CA PRO A 11 7.58 10.87 -0.55
C PRO A 11 8.88 10.24 -1.09
N ASN A 12 8.77 9.59 -2.26
CA ASN A 12 9.89 9.05 -3.04
C ASN A 12 10.81 8.08 -2.28
N ASP A 13 10.28 6.98 -1.75
CA ASP A 13 11.09 5.84 -1.25
C ASP A 13 11.35 4.82 -2.39
N PRO A 14 12.59 4.71 -2.92
CA PRO A 14 12.91 3.78 -4.00
C PRO A 14 12.83 2.31 -3.58
N LEU A 15 13.03 2.01 -2.29
CA LEU A 15 12.89 0.66 -1.77
C LEU A 15 11.41 0.27 -1.76
N ALA A 16 10.53 1.17 -1.30
CA ALA A 16 9.09 0.96 -1.33
C ALA A 16 8.60 0.66 -2.74
N GLU A 17 9.00 1.48 -3.72
CA GLU A 17 8.67 1.29 -5.14
C GLU A 17 9.11 -0.08 -5.65
N THR A 18 10.36 -0.45 -5.41
CA THR A 18 10.92 -1.75 -5.83
C THR A 18 10.15 -2.93 -5.24
N VAL A 19 9.78 -2.85 -3.96
CA VAL A 19 9.04 -3.93 -3.28
C VAL A 19 7.60 -4.01 -3.78
N ILE A 20 6.91 -2.88 -3.93
CA ILE A 20 5.54 -2.80 -4.45
C ILE A 20 5.47 -3.42 -5.86
N ASP A 21 6.40 -3.05 -6.73
CA ASP A 21 6.42 -3.55 -8.11
C ASP A 21 6.74 -5.04 -8.18
N GLY A 22 7.63 -5.54 -7.31
CA GLY A 22 7.87 -6.98 -7.17
C GLY A 22 6.61 -7.74 -6.72
N GLN A 23 5.85 -7.19 -5.78
CA GLN A 23 4.62 -7.83 -5.29
C GLN A 23 3.48 -7.80 -6.31
N ARG A 24 3.36 -6.74 -7.12
CA ARG A 24 2.38 -6.66 -8.21
C ARG A 24 2.55 -7.75 -9.27
N GLN A 25 3.76 -8.30 -9.39
CA GLN A 25 4.08 -9.37 -10.34
C GLN A 25 3.71 -10.78 -9.82
N LEU A 26 3.34 -10.91 -8.54
CA LEU A 26 3.02 -12.21 -7.95
C LEU A 26 1.57 -12.62 -8.27
N PRO A 27 1.34 -13.85 -8.78
CA PRO A 27 0.04 -14.26 -9.31
C PRO A 27 -1.06 -14.48 -8.25
N ASP A 28 -0.73 -14.54 -6.97
CA ASP A 28 -1.68 -14.71 -5.85
C ASP A 28 -1.75 -13.46 -4.96
N GLN A 29 -1.38 -12.28 -5.49
CA GLN A 29 -1.29 -11.06 -4.70
C GLN A 29 -2.09 -9.91 -5.32
N GLU A 30 -2.93 -9.31 -4.49
CA GLU A 30 -3.62 -8.04 -4.76
C GLU A 30 -2.85 -6.94 -4.04
N VAL A 31 -2.40 -5.91 -4.76
CA VAL A 31 -1.60 -4.82 -4.17
C VAL A 31 -2.37 -3.52 -4.21
N THR A 32 -2.71 -2.99 -3.03
CA THR A 32 -3.28 -1.66 -2.83
C THR A 32 -2.21 -0.72 -2.31
N VAL A 33 -2.13 0.49 -2.86
CA VAL A 33 -1.22 1.55 -2.40
C VAL A 33 -2.04 2.76 -2.02
N VAL A 34 -1.85 3.25 -0.79
CA VAL A 34 -2.47 4.48 -0.28
C VAL A 34 -1.37 5.49 0.01
N ASP A 35 -1.47 6.67 -0.60
CA ASP A 35 -0.54 7.78 -0.38
C ASP A 35 -1.08 8.77 0.66
N CYS A 36 -0.44 8.81 1.83
CA CYS A 36 -0.76 9.75 2.90
C CYS A 36 -0.05 11.11 2.75
N ASN A 37 0.78 11.30 1.73
CA ASN A 37 1.44 12.57 1.44
C ASN A 37 0.57 13.52 0.62
N ALA A 38 -0.64 13.10 0.21
CA ALA A 38 -1.62 13.96 -0.43
C ALA A 38 -1.97 15.17 0.46
N ARG A 39 -2.37 16.27 -0.18
CA ARG A 39 -2.82 17.49 0.54
C ARG A 39 -3.98 17.22 1.51
N GLU A 40 -4.87 16.31 1.12
CA GLU A 40 -6.02 15.85 1.91
C GLU A 40 -6.07 14.32 1.83
N PRO A 41 -5.38 13.61 2.74
CA PRO A 41 -5.38 12.14 2.75
C PRO A 41 -6.74 11.57 3.10
N ASP A 42 -7.17 10.54 2.36
CA ASP A 42 -8.41 9.81 2.64
C ASP A 42 -8.20 8.77 3.76
N TYR A 43 -8.26 9.24 5.01
CA TYR A 43 -8.10 8.37 6.17
C TYR A 43 -9.27 7.40 6.38
N GLN A 44 -10.48 7.74 5.88
CA GLN A 44 -11.61 6.83 5.98
C GLN A 44 -11.40 5.64 5.02
N GLY A 45 -11.05 5.92 3.76
CA GLY A 45 -10.68 4.88 2.80
C GLY A 45 -9.48 4.06 3.27
N LEU A 46 -8.46 4.69 3.86
CA LEU A 46 -7.33 3.98 4.45
C LEU A 46 -7.78 2.99 5.54
N LEU A 47 -8.66 3.42 6.45
CA LEU A 47 -9.15 2.56 7.52
C LEU A 47 -9.91 1.34 6.97
N GLU A 48 -10.71 1.54 5.92
CA GLU A 48 -11.40 0.45 5.23
C GLU A 48 -10.43 -0.54 4.59
N GLU A 49 -9.38 -0.06 3.94
CA GLU A 49 -8.35 -0.90 3.33
C GLU A 49 -7.52 -1.67 4.37
N ILE A 50 -7.23 -1.06 5.52
CA ILE A 50 -6.57 -1.73 6.65
C ILE A 50 -7.36 -2.96 7.10
N PHE A 51 -8.69 -2.88 7.20
CA PHE A 51 -9.52 -4.01 7.60
C PHE A 51 -9.66 -5.09 6.52
N ARG A 52 -9.39 -4.76 5.25
CA ARG A 52 -9.46 -5.71 4.13
C ARG A 52 -8.14 -6.40 3.85
N ALA A 53 -7.02 -5.85 4.31
CA ALA A 53 -5.69 -6.33 4.00
C ALA A 53 -5.32 -7.57 4.82
N ASP A 54 -4.62 -8.52 4.18
CA ASP A 54 -4.00 -9.66 4.86
C ASP A 54 -2.60 -9.32 5.36
N SER A 55 -1.97 -8.30 4.76
CA SER A 55 -0.66 -7.78 5.15
C SER A 55 -0.58 -6.28 4.90
N ILE A 56 0.09 -5.56 5.81
CA ILE A 56 0.23 -4.10 5.76
C ILE A 56 1.71 -3.75 5.89
N GLN A 57 2.20 -2.87 5.02
CA GLN A 57 3.55 -2.31 5.09
C GLN A 57 3.47 -0.78 5.06
N VAL A 58 4.29 -0.12 5.88
CA VAL A 58 4.36 1.34 5.99
C VAL A 58 5.76 1.79 5.60
N TRP A 59 5.83 2.86 4.80
CA TRP A 59 7.05 3.42 4.22
C TRP A 59 7.15 4.91 4.52
#